data_AF-A0A9D2SV44-F1
#
_entry.id   AF-A0A9D2SV44-F1
#
_cell.length_a   1.000
_cell.length_b   1.000
_cell.length_c   1.000
_cell.angle_alpha   90.00
_cell.angle_beta   90.00
_cell.angle_gamma   90.00
#
_symmetry.space_group_name_H-M   'P 1'
#
loop_
_entity.id
_entity.type
_entity.pdbx_description
1 polymer ?
#
loop_
_entity_poly.entity_id
_entity_poly.type
_entity_poly.pdbx_seq_one_letter_code
_entity_poly.pdbx_strand_id
1 'polypeptide(L)'
;MKRFMEEFRTFALRGNMMDMAVGIIIGSAFSGIVTSLSDNLITPLLNLFTTGQTYTLTQIGGFISAFLSSLINFFIMAFILFCMLKAVNRLMRIGRKQAEETASPTRVCPYCRSEIAAEATRCPHCTSMLEPQ
;
A
#
# COMPACT_ATOMS: atom_id res chain seq x y z
N MET A 1 16.36 32.56 6.57
CA MET A 1 15.16 31.74 6.31
C MET A 1 15.05 31.25 4.87
N LYS A 2 15.24 32.10 3.85
CA LYS A 2 15.18 31.70 2.42
C LYS A 2 16.12 30.52 2.08
N ARG A 3 17.38 30.56 2.56
CA ARG A 3 18.38 29.50 2.32
C ARG A 3 17.98 28.12 2.86
N PHE A 4 17.38 28.08 4.06
CA PHE A 4 16.87 26.83 4.64
C PHE A 4 15.67 26.28 3.85
N MET A 5 14.81 27.16 3.33
CA MET A 5 13.63 26.76 2.54
C MET A 5 14.03 26.23 1.16
N GLU A 6 15.10 26.75 0.57
CA GLU A 6 15.72 26.23 -0.66
C GLU A 6 16.41 24.88 -0.44
N GLU A 7 17.17 24.74 0.66
CA GLU A 7 17.79 23.46 1.05
C GLU A 7 16.73 22.39 1.36
N PHE A 8 15.66 22.76 2.07
CA PHE A 8 14.54 21.86 2.36
C PHE A 8 13.78 21.46 1.09
N ARG A 9 13.51 22.41 0.18
CA ARG A 9 12.88 22.12 -1.11
C ARG A 9 13.75 21.18 -1.95
N THR A 10 15.07 21.40 -1.98
CA THR A 10 16.02 20.56 -2.70
C THR A 10 16.14 19.16 -2.09
N PHE A 11 16.00 19.05 -0.77
CA PHE A 11 15.95 17.78 -0.05
C PHE A 11 14.63 17.03 -0.29
N ALA A 12 13.49 17.71 -0.18
CA ALA A 12 12.16 17.13 -0.37
C ALA A 12 11.92 16.68 -1.82
N LEU A 13 12.45 17.41 -2.81
CA LEU A 13 12.35 17.04 -4.23
C LEU A 13 13.26 15.88 -4.64
N ARG A 14 14.03 15.28 -3.72
CA ARG A 14 14.71 14.01 -4.04
C ARG A 14 13.65 12.93 -4.21
N GLY A 15 13.48 12.45 -5.43
CA GLY A 15 12.48 11.42 -5.79
C GLY A 15 12.50 10.21 -4.85
N ASN A 16 13.69 9.71 -4.51
CA ASN A 16 13.84 8.58 -3.57
C ASN A 16 13.23 8.85 -2.17
N MET A 17 13.22 10.10 -1.71
CA MET A 17 12.61 10.45 -0.42
C MET A 17 11.08 10.58 -0.55
N MET A 18 10.60 11.15 -1.65
CA MET A 18 9.17 11.37 -1.88
C MET A 18 8.42 10.04 -2.00
N ASP A 19 8.95 9.08 -2.78
CA ASP A 19 8.33 7.77 -2.96
C ASP A 19 8.31 6.96 -1.65
N MET A 20 9.39 7.05 -0.86
CA MET A 20 9.44 6.43 0.46
C MET A 20 8.45 7.06 1.44
N ALA A 21 8.32 8.39 1.44
CA ALA A 21 7.39 9.12 2.29
C ALA A 21 5.94 8.75 1.98
N VAL A 22 5.59 8.66 0.70
CA VAL A 22 4.26 8.22 0.26
C VAL A 22 3.97 6.79 0.73
N GLY A 23 4.95 5.88 0.64
CA GLY A 23 4.82 4.51 1.14
C GLY A 23 4.52 4.43 2.64
N ILE A 24 5.19 5.24 3.46
CA ILE A 24 4.96 5.28 4.93
C ILE A 24 3.59 5.88 5.27
N ILE A 25 3.17 6.93 4.56
CA ILE A 25 1.87 7.58 4.78
C ILE A 25 0.73 6.62 4.44
N ILE A 26 0.80 5.95 3.28
CA ILE A 26 -0.20 4.96 2.88
C ILE A 26 -0.19 3.75 3.82
N GLY A 27 1.00 3.27 4.21
CA GLY A 27 1.15 2.15 5.13
C GLY A 27 0.55 2.43 6.52
N SER A 28 0.78 3.62 7.07
CA SER A 28 0.23 4.02 8.38
C SER A 28 -1.29 4.22 8.33
N ALA A 29 -1.82 4.83 7.26
CA ALA A 29 -3.26 4.97 7.08
C ALA A 29 -3.96 3.61 6.94
N PHE A 30 -3.38 2.67 6.18
CA PHE A 30 -3.93 1.32 6.02
C PHE A 30 -3.89 0.53 7.34
N SER A 31 -2.80 0.65 8.10
CA SER A 31 -2.72 0.05 9.44
C SER A 31 -3.84 0.54 10.35
N GLY A 32 -4.19 1.83 10.31
CA GLY A 32 -5.29 2.39 11.08
C GLY A 32 -6.66 1.78 10.73
N ILE A 33 -6.92 1.52 9.45
CA ILE A 33 -8.15 0.86 8.99
C ILE A 33 -8.21 -0.59 9.51
N VAL A 34 -7.08 -1.30 9.45
CA VAL A 34 -6.97 -2.70 9.90
C VAL A 34 -7.16 -2.81 11.41
N THR A 35 -6.52 -1.94 12.18
CA THR A 35 -6.70 -1.86 13.64
C THR A 35 -8.14 -1.51 14.00
N SER A 36 -8.74 -0.53 13.33
CA SER A 36 -10.15 -0.15 13.58
C SER A 36 -11.12 -1.29 13.27
N LEU A 37 -10.91 -2.05 12.20
CA LEU A 37 -11.73 -3.22 11.88
C LEU A 37 -11.55 -4.34 12.92
N SER A 38 -10.32 -4.58 13.36
CA SER A 38 -10.00 -5.56 14.40
C SER A 38 -10.66 -5.19 15.73
N ASP A 39 -10.41 -3.98 16.21
CA ASP A 39 -10.83 -3.57 17.56
C ASP A 39 -12.34 -3.32 17.65
N ASN A 40 -12.95 -2.72 16.61
CA ASN A 40 -14.36 -2.32 16.66
C ASN A 40 -15.33 -3.38 16.15
N LEU A 41 -14.87 -4.38 15.37
CA LEU A 41 -15.74 -5.42 14.83
C LEU A 41 -15.35 -6.82 15.32
N ILE A 42 -14.06 -7.16 15.29
CA ILE A 42 -13.61 -8.53 15.56
C ILE A 42 -13.54 -8.81 17.06
N THR A 43 -12.89 -7.96 17.86
CA THR A 43 -12.83 -8.12 19.31
C THR A 43 -14.22 -8.27 19.95
N PRO A 44 -15.23 -7.43 19.64
CA PRO A 44 -16.57 -7.63 20.18
C PRO A 44 -17.26 -8.89 19.65
N LEU A 45 -17.06 -9.29 18.39
CA LEU A 45 -17.60 -10.55 17.86
C LEU A 45 -16.95 -11.77 18.53
N LEU A 46 -15.63 -11.75 18.72
CA LEU A 46 -14.91 -12.79 19.43
C LEU A 46 -15.35 -12.86 20.87
N ASN A 47 -15.49 -11.72 21.55
CA ASN A 47 -16.04 -11.66 22.90
C ASN A 47 -17.47 -12.19 22.95
N LEU A 48 -18.29 -11.96 21.91
CA LEU A 48 -19.66 -12.48 21.80
C LEU A 48 -19.70 -14.01 21.60
N PHE A 49 -18.86 -14.55 20.73
CA PHE A 49 -18.78 -16.00 20.50
C PHE A 49 -18.06 -16.75 21.63
N THR A 50 -17.24 -16.04 22.43
CA THR A 50 -16.61 -16.57 23.64
C THR A 50 -17.40 -16.27 24.92
N THR A 51 -18.48 -15.47 24.86
CA THR A 51 -19.43 -15.25 25.99
C THR A 51 -20.38 -16.42 26.18
N GLY A 52 -19.80 -17.61 26.33
CA GLY A 52 -20.40 -18.73 27.04
C GLY A 52 -19.49 -19.26 28.14
N GLN A 53 -18.21 -18.87 28.17
CA GLN A 53 -17.27 -19.27 29.21
C GLN A 53 -16.42 -18.06 29.58
N THR A 54 -16.87 -17.30 30.57
CA THR A 54 -15.92 -16.70 31.49
C THR A 54 -15.16 -17.88 32.09
N TYR A 55 -13.92 -18.14 31.67
CA TYR A 55 -13.04 -19.05 32.42
C TYR A 55 -12.58 -18.34 33.69
N THR A 56 -13.55 -18.08 34.56
CA THR A 56 -13.40 -17.92 35.98
C THR A 56 -12.92 -19.25 36.53
N LEU A 57 -11.62 -19.50 36.42
CA LEU A 57 -10.91 -20.30 37.42
C LEU A 57 -9.65 -19.53 37.78
N THR A 58 -9.77 -18.76 38.87
CA THR A 58 -8.71 -18.39 39.81
C THR A 58 -7.44 -17.79 39.18
N GLN A 59 -7.26 -16.47 39.33
CA GLN A 59 -6.08 -15.57 39.28
C GLN A 59 -4.73 -15.99 38.61
N ILE A 60 -4.41 -17.27 38.46
CA ILE A 60 -3.34 -17.86 37.64
C ILE A 60 -3.85 -18.27 36.24
N GLY A 61 -5.12 -18.69 36.10
CA GLY A 61 -5.74 -19.06 34.82
C GLY A 61 -6.06 -17.87 33.89
N GLY A 62 -6.16 -16.65 34.47
CA GLY A 62 -6.45 -15.41 33.74
C GLY A 62 -5.32 -14.94 32.82
N PHE A 63 -4.06 -15.22 33.15
CA PHE A 63 -2.93 -14.85 32.29
C PHE A 63 -2.81 -15.76 31.08
N ILE A 64 -3.07 -17.06 31.24
CA ILE A 64 -3.04 -18.04 30.15
C ILE A 64 -4.21 -17.81 29.18
N SER A 65 -5.40 -17.49 29.70
CA SER A 65 -6.57 -17.21 28.87
C SER A 65 -6.47 -15.87 28.12
N ALA A 66 -5.93 -14.83 28.76
CA ALA A 66 -5.65 -13.56 28.09
C ALA A 66 -4.60 -13.72 26.98
N PHE A 67 -3.58 -14.54 27.21
CA PHE A 67 -2.55 -14.83 26.21
C PHE A 67 -3.11 -15.65 25.04
N LEU A 68 -3.91 -16.68 25.30
CA LEU A 68 -4.54 -17.49 24.26
C LEU A 68 -5.54 -16.69 23.42
N SER A 69 -6.33 -15.83 24.05
CA SER A 69 -7.21 -14.88 23.34
C SER A 69 -6.42 -13.94 22.45
N SER A 70 -5.28 -13.42 22.92
CA SER A 70 -4.39 -12.56 22.13
C SER A 70 -3.78 -13.30 20.93
N LEU A 71 -3.40 -14.57 21.10
CA LEU A 71 -2.91 -15.41 20.00
C LEU A 71 -4.01 -15.65 18.96
N ILE A 72 -5.23 -16.00 19.38
CA ILE A 72 -6.38 -16.20 18.49
C ILE A 72 -6.68 -14.91 17.72
N ASN A 73 -6.69 -13.76 18.41
CA ASN A 73 -6.90 -12.46 17.78
C ASN A 73 -5.80 -12.13 16.76
N PHE A 74 -4.53 -12.44 17.07
CA PHE A 74 -3.41 -12.25 16.13
C PHE A 74 -3.60 -13.04 14.84
N PHE A 75 -3.96 -14.33 14.93
CA PHE A 75 -4.19 -15.17 13.75
C PHE A 75 -5.41 -14.70 12.94
N ILE A 76 -6.48 -14.27 13.62
CA ILE A 76 -7.69 -13.77 12.95
C ILE A 76 -7.41 -12.44 12.25
N MET A 77 -6.70 -11.52 12.89
CA MET A 77 -6.28 -10.25 12.30
C MET A 77 -5.37 -10.48 11.08
N ALA A 78 -4.39 -11.40 11.18
CA ALA A 78 -3.53 -11.75 10.06
C ALA A 78 -4.34 -12.33 8.87
N PHE A 79 -5.30 -13.19 9.15
CA PHE A 79 -6.18 -13.77 8.13
C PHE A 79 -7.08 -12.70 7.46
N ILE A 80 -7.63 -11.77 8.24
CA ILE A 80 -8.48 -10.70 7.71
C ILE A 80 -7.66 -9.69 6.91
N LEU A 81 -6.47 -9.30 7.39
CA LEU A 81 -5.56 -8.46 6.62
C LEU A 81 -5.20 -9.11 5.29
N PHE A 82 -4.91 -10.41 5.30
CA PHE A 82 -4.70 -11.18 4.08
C PHE A 82 -5.94 -11.17 3.16
N CYS A 83 -7.13 -11.42 3.70
CA CYS A 83 -8.38 -11.35 2.95
C CYS A 83 -8.65 -9.96 2.37
N MET A 84 -8.41 -8.89 3.13
CA MET A 84 -8.62 -7.51 2.70
C MET A 84 -7.60 -7.12 1.63
N LEU A 85 -6.32 -7.41 1.82
CA LEU A 85 -5.28 -7.18 0.80
C LEU A 85 -5.57 -8.00 -0.46
N LYS A 86 -6.08 -9.23 -0.33
CA LYS A 86 -6.51 -10.05 -1.46
C LYS A 86 -7.73 -9.46 -2.15
N ALA A 87 -8.70 -8.91 -1.42
CA ALA A 87 -9.87 -8.24 -1.98
C ALA A 87 -9.49 -6.96 -2.72
N VAL A 88 -8.63 -6.13 -2.11
CA VAL A 88 -8.12 -4.90 -2.73
C VAL A 88 -7.22 -5.22 -3.92
N ASN A 89 -6.29 -6.17 -3.83
CA ASN A 89 -5.49 -6.61 -4.98
C ASN A 89 -6.35 -7.24 -6.08
N ARG A 90 -7.42 -7.97 -5.72
CA ARG A 90 -8.38 -8.52 -6.68
C ARG A 90 -9.16 -7.41 -7.38
N LEU A 91 -9.59 -6.39 -6.65
CA LEU A 91 -10.32 -5.23 -7.18
C LEU A 91 -9.40 -4.33 -8.02
N MET A 92 -8.19 -4.06 -7.54
CA MET A 92 -7.17 -3.34 -8.30
C MET A 92 -6.73 -4.12 -9.53
N ARG A 93 -6.70 -5.46 -9.54
CA ARG A 93 -6.45 -6.24 -10.77
C ARG A 93 -7.57 -6.06 -11.80
N ILE A 94 -8.81 -5.87 -11.36
CA ILE A 94 -9.95 -5.59 -12.26
C ILE A 94 -9.77 -4.19 -12.88
N GLY A 95 -9.27 -3.20 -12.12
CA GLY A 95 -8.97 -1.85 -12.64
C GLY A 95 -7.62 -1.70 -13.37
N ARG A 96 -6.59 -2.50 -13.04
CA ARG A 96 -5.24 -2.42 -13.62
C ARG A 96 -5.17 -2.94 -15.05
N LYS A 97 -6.12 -3.77 -15.49
CA LYS A 97 -6.31 -4.05 -16.92
C LYS A 97 -6.57 -2.80 -17.76
N GLN A 98 -6.93 -1.67 -17.13
CA GLN A 98 -7.18 -0.39 -17.77
C GLN A 98 -6.10 0.67 -17.46
N ALA A 99 -5.20 0.41 -16.51
CA ALA A 99 -4.17 1.36 -16.07
C ALA A 99 -2.74 0.96 -16.52
N GLU A 100 -2.54 -0.28 -16.99
CA GLU A 100 -1.28 -0.68 -17.65
C GLU A 100 -1.19 -0.19 -19.11
N GLU A 101 -2.26 0.42 -19.64
CA GLU A 101 -2.31 0.99 -20.99
C GLU A 101 -1.94 2.49 -21.05
N THR A 102 -1.74 3.16 -19.91
CA THR A 102 -1.37 4.59 -19.88
C THR A 102 0.10 4.84 -19.60
N ALA A 103 0.88 3.82 -19.25
CA ALA A 103 2.33 3.88 -19.38
C ALA A 103 2.68 3.54 -20.83
N SER A 104 2.49 4.50 -21.74
CA SER A 104 3.00 4.40 -23.11
C SER A 104 4.42 3.86 -23.04
N PRO A 105 4.73 2.71 -23.65
CA PRO A 105 6.11 2.21 -23.68
C PRO A 105 7.01 3.33 -24.20
N THR A 106 8.11 3.63 -23.51
CA THR A 106 9.07 4.63 -23.95
C THR A 106 10.23 3.92 -24.65
N ARG A 107 10.66 4.48 -25.79
CA ARG A 107 11.83 4.02 -26.52
C ARG A 107 12.81 5.17 -26.71
N VAL A 108 14.07 4.82 -26.92
CA VAL A 108 15.12 5.80 -27.18
C VAL A 108 15.09 6.17 -28.66
N CYS A 109 15.01 7.47 -28.96
CA CYS A 109 15.12 7.95 -30.34
C CYS A 109 16.52 7.65 -30.90
N PRO A 110 16.67 7.01 -32.08
CA PRO A 110 17.97 6.67 -32.66
C PRO A 110 18.80 7.88 -33.10
N TYR A 111 18.18 9.04 -33.32
CA TYR A 111 18.86 10.25 -33.81
C TYR A 111 19.38 11.14 -32.67
N CYS A 112 18.52 11.46 -31.71
CA CYS A 112 18.84 12.42 -30.64
C CYS A 112 18.98 11.79 -29.25
N ARG A 113 18.77 10.48 -29.12
CA ARG A 113 18.87 9.72 -27.86
C ARG A 113 17.98 10.20 -26.71
N SER A 114 16.98 11.04 -26.99
CA SER A 114 15.96 11.42 -26.01
C SER A 114 14.91 10.31 -25.86
N GLU A 115 14.36 10.16 -24.66
CA GLU A 115 13.23 9.27 -24.38
C GLU A 115 11.95 9.81 -25.02
N ILE A 116 11.27 8.95 -25.79
CA ILE A 116 10.05 9.27 -26.54
C ILE A 116 9.03 8.14 -26.39
N ALA A 117 7.75 8.42 -26.62
CA ALA A 117 6.72 7.38 -26.71
C ALA A 117 7.03 6.40 -27.86
N ALA A 118 6.77 5.10 -27.66
CA ALA A 118 7.03 4.05 -28.65
C ALA A 118 6.26 4.28 -29.95
N GLU A 119 5.02 4.76 -29.83
CA GLU A 119 4.15 5.06 -30.95
C GLU A 119 4.39 6.44 -31.58
N ALA A 120 5.37 7.22 -31.08
CA ALA A 120 5.66 8.53 -31.65
C ALA A 120 6.22 8.38 -33.08
N THR A 121 5.46 8.85 -34.06
CA THR A 121 5.84 8.95 -35.48
C THR A 121 6.78 10.13 -35.75
N ARG A 122 6.88 11.07 -34.82
CA ARG A 122 7.79 12.21 -34.91
C ARG A 122 8.41 12.54 -33.57
N CYS A 123 9.74 12.66 -33.54
CA CYS A 123 10.45 13.00 -32.32
C CYS A 123 10.22 14.48 -31.93
N PRO A 124 9.79 14.81 -30.70
CA PRO A 124 9.60 16.20 -30.27
C PRO A 124 10.92 16.98 -30.14
N HIS A 125 12.02 16.30 -29.80
CA HIS A 125 13.32 16.92 -29.59
C HIS A 125 14.07 17.24 -30.90
N CYS A 126 14.08 16.32 -31.87
CA CYS A 126 14.85 16.48 -33.12
C CYS A 126 13.99 16.53 -34.38
N THR A 127 12.67 16.44 -34.26
CA THR A 127 11.70 16.52 -35.36
C THR A 127 11.84 15.47 -36.47
N SER A 128 12.72 14.49 -36.31
CA SER A 128 12.88 13.36 -37.23
C SER A 128 11.63 12.49 -37.25
N MET A 129 11.35 11.93 -38.43
CA MET A 129 10.32 10.91 -38.60
C MET A 129 10.86 9.58 -38.08
N LEU A 130 10.04 8.87 -37.32
CA LEU A 130 10.39 7.60 -36.70
C LEU A 130 9.33 6.57 -37.08
N GLU A 131 9.77 5.37 -37.42
CA GLU A 131 8.86 4.25 -37.67
C GLU A 131 8.31 3.75 -36.33
N PRO A 132 6.99 3.64 -36.14
CA PRO A 132 6.42 3.12 -34.90
C PRO A 132 6.88 1.68 -34.65
N GLN A 133 7.13 1.34 -33.38
CA GLN A 133 7.55 0.00 -32.93
C GLN A 133 6.59 -0.47 -31.84
#